data_AF-A0AAU5KJY6-F1
#
_entry.id   AF-A0AAU5KJY6-F1
#
_cell.length_a   1.000
_cell.length_b   1.000
_cell.length_c   1.000
_cell.angle_alpha   90.00
_cell.angle_beta   90.00
_cell.angle_gamma   90.00
#
_symmetry.space_group_name_H-M   'P 1'
#
loop_
_entity.id
_entity.type
_entity.pdbx_description
1 polymer ?
#
loop_
_entity_poly.entity_id
_entity_poly.type
_entity_poly.pdbx_seq_one_letter_code
_entity_poly.pdbx_strand_id
1 'polypeptide(L)' 'MVATVTYSRYCAHCGTPVSEGPEGGYVCGACFHVVEPLGADEARKARRIERAAMVVEAARLRAMRER' A
#
# COMPACT_ATOMS: atom_id res chain seq x y z
N MET A 1 -29.31 12.74 17.30
CA MET A 1 -27.91 12.77 17.79
C MET A 1 -27.02 12.96 16.59
N VAL A 2 -26.41 14.14 16.42
CA VAL A 2 -25.49 14.41 15.32
C VAL A 2 -24.14 13.86 15.75
N ALA A 3 -23.65 12.81 15.09
CA ALA A 3 -22.31 12.30 15.33
C ALA A 3 -21.31 13.39 14.92
N THR A 4 -20.67 14.02 15.89
CA THR A 4 -19.56 14.95 15.65
C THR A 4 -18.37 14.13 15.15
N VAL A 5 -18.23 14.05 13.83
CA VAL A 5 -17.04 13.46 13.22
C VAL A 5 -15.88 14.45 13.43
N THR A 6 -15.14 14.28 14.51
CA THR A 6 -13.87 14.98 14.73
C THR A 6 -12.84 14.41 13.78
N TYR A 7 -12.62 15.07 12.64
CA TYR A 7 -11.52 14.72 11.74
C TYR A 7 -10.20 15.13 12.42
N SER A 8 -9.40 14.16 12.83
CA SER A 8 -8.08 14.37 13.46
C SER A 8 -7.01 14.80 12.46
N ARG A 9 -7.27 14.69 11.15
CA ARG A 9 -6.26 14.83 10.12
C ARG A 9 -6.78 15.55 8.87
N TYR A 10 -5.92 16.43 8.34
CA TYR A 10 -6.16 17.16 7.09
C TYR A 10 -5.17 16.67 6.03
N CYS A 11 -5.60 16.68 4.78
CA CYS A 11 -4.71 16.35 3.66
C CYS A 11 -3.55 17.34 3.60
N ALA A 12 -2.31 16.84 3.55
CA ALA A 12 -1.11 17.67 3.45
C ALA A 12 -1.02 18.46 2.13
N HIS A 13 -1.76 18.04 1.09
CA HIS A 13 -1.71 18.65 -0.24
C HIS A 13 -2.81 19.69 -0.48
N CYS A 14 -4.06 19.43 -0.05
CA CYS A 14 -5.20 20.30 -0.33
C CYS A 14 -5.95 20.80 0.92
N GLY A 15 -5.55 20.38 2.11
CA GLY A 15 -6.17 20.80 3.38
C GLY A 15 -7.58 20.26 3.61
N THR A 16 -8.13 19.40 2.75
CA THR A 16 -9.44 18.77 2.96
C THR A 16 -9.38 17.82 4.15
N PRO A 17 -10.42 17.75 5.02
CA PRO A 17 -10.49 16.75 6.07
C PRO A 17 -10.43 15.34 5.47
N VAL A 18 -9.60 14.47 6.04
CA VAL A 18 -9.43 13.09 5.61
C VAL A 18 -9.74 12.13 6.74
N SER A 19 -10.31 10.98 6.40
CA SER A 19 -10.42 9.87 7.33
C SER A 19 -9.06 9.18 7.43
N GLU A 20 -8.58 8.99 8.65
CA GLU A 20 -7.33 8.28 8.90
C GLU A 20 -7.50 6.79 8.54
N GLY A 21 -6.57 6.27 7.75
CA GLY A 21 -6.50 4.86 7.39
C GLY A 21 -5.67 4.06 8.40
N PRO A 22 -5.28 2.82 8.07
CA PRO A 22 -4.36 2.03 8.89
C PRO A 22 -3.05 2.77 9.16
N GLU A 23 -2.40 2.45 10.29
CA GLU A 23 -1.33 3.23 10.95
C GLU A 23 -0.56 4.21 10.03
N GLY A 24 -0.92 5.48 10.13
CA GLY A 24 -0.21 6.59 9.51
C GLY A 24 -0.54 6.87 8.04
N GLY A 25 -1.27 5.98 7.37
CA GLY A 25 -1.67 6.12 5.97
C GLY A 25 -3.08 6.69 5.78
N TYR A 26 -3.32 7.41 4.69
CA TYR A 26 -4.66 7.86 4.30
C TYR A 26 -4.74 8.12 2.79
N VAL A 27 -5.96 8.12 2.25
CA VAL A 27 -6.26 8.57 0.88
C VAL A 27 -7.21 9.75 0.95
N CYS A 28 -6.84 10.87 0.34
CA CYS A 28 -7.71 12.02 0.25
C CYS A 28 -8.77 11.81 -0.85
N GLY A 29 -10.05 11.87 -0.50
CA GLY A 29 -11.15 11.73 -1.47
C GLY A 29 -11.34 12.92 -2.41
N ALA A 30 -10.69 14.07 -2.15
CA ALA A 30 -10.85 15.29 -2.96
C ALA A 30 -9.74 15.47 -4.00
N CYS A 31 -8.47 15.29 -3.61
CA CYS A 31 -7.32 15.46 -4.52
C CYS A 31 -6.60 14.14 -4.85
N PHE A 32 -7.10 13.02 -4.33
CA PHE A 32 -6.52 11.68 -4.51
C PHE A 32 -5.08 11.54 -4.02
N HIS A 33 -4.62 12.44 -3.15
CA HIS A 33 -3.32 12.31 -2.50
C HIS A 33 -3.30 11.10 -1.57
N VAL A 34 -2.28 10.24 -1.74
CA VAL A 34 -2.09 9.03 -0.96
C VAL A 34 -0.89 9.21 -0.04
N VAL A 35 -1.11 9.03 1.25
CA VAL A 35 -0.04 8.84 2.23
C VAL A 35 -0.03 7.37 2.59
N GLU A 36 1.12 6.74 2.36
CA GLU A 36 1.28 5.32 2.61
C GLU A 36 1.54 5.07 4.10
N PRO A 37 0.98 3.99 4.68
CA PRO A 37 1.23 3.64 6.07
C PRO A 37 2.69 3.22 6.30
N LEU A 38 3.15 3.32 7.54
CA LEU A 38 4.51 2.89 7.93
C LEU A 38 4.74 1.42 7.55
N GLY A 39 5.83 1.14 6.85
CA GLY A 39 6.19 -0.21 6.40
C GLY A 39 5.51 -0.67 5.10
N ALA A 40 4.71 0.17 4.44
CA ALA A 40 4.11 -0.16 3.14
C ALA A 40 5.17 -0.46 2.06
N ASP A 41 6.29 0.26 2.06
CA ASP A 41 7.39 0.02 1.11
C ASP A 41 8.09 -1.31 1.36
N GLU A 42 8.34 -1.67 2.62
CA GLU A 42 8.93 -2.97 2.97
C GLU A 42 7.99 -4.12 2.61
N ALA A 43 6.68 -3.96 2.85
CA ALA A 43 5.68 -4.95 2.43
C ALA A 43 5.63 -5.10 0.89
N ARG A 44 5.68 -4.00 0.14
CA ARG A 44 5.77 -4.06 -1.34
C ARG A 44 7.07 -4.71 -1.80
N LYS A 45 8.19 -4.40 -1.15
CA LYS A 45 9.51 -4.97 -1.46
C LYS A 45 9.55 -6.46 -1.20
N ALA A 46 9.02 -6.92 -0.07
CA ALA A 46 8.89 -8.34 0.25
C ALA A 46 8.08 -9.09 -0.81
N ARG A 47 6.91 -8.57 -1.21
CA ARG A 47 6.09 -9.15 -2.28
C ARG A 47 6.81 -9.23 -3.63
N ARG A 48 7.63 -8.22 -3.96
CA ARG A 48 8.45 -8.25 -5.19
C ARG A 48 9.51 -9.36 -5.12
N ILE A 49 10.18 -9.51 -3.99
CA ILE A 49 11.19 -10.55 -3.78
C ILE A 49 10.57 -11.94 -3.87
N GLU A 50 9.44 -12.17 -3.19
CA GLU A 50 8.70 -13.44 -3.23
C GLU A 50 8.30 -13.80 -4.67
N ARG A 51 7.74 -12.83 -5.40
CA ARG A 51 7.33 -13.03 -6.79
C ARG A 51 8.53 -13.32 -7.70
N ALA A 52 9.66 -12.65 -7.49
CA ALA A 52 10.88 -12.95 -8.22
C ALA A 52 11.39 -14.37 -7.94
N ALA A 53 11.35 -14.81 -6.68
CA ALA A 53 11.72 -16.17 -6.29
C ALA A 53 10.84 -17.21 -6.98
N MET A 54 9.52 -17.00 -7.02
CA MET A 54 8.59 -17.89 -7.74
C MET A 54 8.91 -17.99 -9.23
N VAL A 55 9.25 -16.87 -9.87
CA VAL A 55 9.60 -16.85 -11.31
C VAL A 55 10.89 -17.63 -11.58
N VAL A 56 11.90 -17.46 -10.72
CA VAL A 56 13.18 -18.21 -10.82
C VAL A 56 12.94 -19.71 -10.66
N GLU A 57 12.15 -20.11 -9.67
CA GLU A 57 11.86 -21.52 -9.42
C GLU A 57 11.05 -22.14 -10.56
N ALA A 58 10.06 -21.42 -11.08
CA ALA A 58 9.30 -21.85 -12.26
C ALA A 58 10.21 -22.03 -13.50
N ALA A 59 11.20 -21.15 -13.68
CA ALA A 59 12.17 -21.29 -14.78
C ALA A 59 13.06 -22.53 -14.61
N ARG A 60 13.51 -22.83 -13.39
CA ARG A 60 14.28 -24.05 -13.09
C ARG A 60 13.48 -25.33 -13.39
N LEU A 61 12.22 -25.37 -12.97
CA LEU A 61 11.34 -26.51 -13.23
C LEU A 61 11.10 -26.72 -14.73
N ARG A 62 10.97 -25.64 -15.51
CA ARG A 62 10.87 -25.74 -16.98
C ARG A 62 12.15 -26.31 -17.59
N ALA A 63 13.31 -25.79 -17.20
CA ALA A 63 14.60 -26.26 -17.69
C ALA A 63 14.87 -27.75 -17.38
N MET A 64 14.38 -28.26 -16.24
CA MET A 64 14.46 -29.69 -15.93
C MET A 64 13.48 -30.55 -16.72
N ARG A 65 12.31 -30.03 -17.10
CA ARG A 65 11.30 -30.78 -17.88
C ARG A 65 11.64 -30.87 -19.37
N GLU A 66 12.44 -29.95 -19.88
CA GLU A 66 12.89 -29.89 -21.29
C GLU A 66 14.17 -30.71 -21.56
N ARG A 67 14.71 -31.38 -20.52
CA ARG A 67 15.89 -32.23 -20.59
C ARG A 67 15.51 -33.71 -20.47
#